data_AF-A0A7Y2US82-F1
#
_entry.id   AF-A0A7Y2US82-F1
#
_cell.length_a   1.000
_cell.length_b   1.000
_cell.length_c   1.000
_cell.angle_alpha   90.00
_cell.angle_beta   90.00
_cell.angle_gamma   90.00
#
_symmetry.space_group_name_H-M   'P 1'
#
loop_
_entity.id
_entity.type
_entity.pdbx_description
1 polymer ?
#
loop_
_entity_poly.entity_id
_entity_poly.type
_entity_poly.pdbx_seq_one_letter_code
_entity_poly.pdbx_strand_id
1 'polypeptide(L)'
;MKRSDIINDPDIGNKAEAYEAFDDIPTNPNLSRTIGDVINARYGRRDILRGALGVSATTALFGTSALIAPNSADAAAHGASRYKFEELTAGNDETHHIADGYDAQILLRWGDPITADAPEFDVMNQTADAQLKQFGYNNDYVGFTALNDEGTRGLLCVNHEYTNEEVMFPGLGRQDRDGFAGMTEELVNIEMAAHGGTVVEIAKGEDGKWALVRDSQYNRRITPLNSEMTISGPAAGHDRMKTNADPEGMTVIGTVNNCAGGMTPWGTYLMAEENFHGYFWTDIMDVEDKPDISGHSDAASKKRYGVPGKWYAWGKFHDRWNIDKEPNEPNRWGWIVEVDPRNPD
;
A
#
# COMPACT_ATOMS: atom_id res chain seq x y z
N MET A 1 22.66 -3.44 11.26
CA MET A 1 22.80 -2.08 10.72
C MET A 1 21.92 -1.17 11.58
N LYS A 2 22.38 0.01 11.99
CA LYS A 2 21.53 0.95 12.73
C LYS A 2 20.72 1.78 11.73
N ARG A 3 19.54 2.25 12.13
CA ARG A 3 18.71 3.15 11.31
C ARG A 3 19.45 4.42 10.88
N SER A 4 20.25 4.98 11.79
CA SER A 4 21.13 6.11 11.50
C SER A 4 22.12 5.84 10.39
N ASP A 5 22.56 4.59 10.22
CA ASP A 5 23.54 4.21 9.20
C ASP A 5 22.88 4.22 7.81
N ILE A 6 21.63 3.73 7.71
CA ILE A 6 20.84 3.71 6.47
C ILE A 6 20.42 5.12 6.05
N ILE A 7 19.86 5.89 6.98
CA ILE A 7 19.40 7.27 6.67
C ILE A 7 20.55 8.13 6.16
N ASN A 8 21.75 7.97 6.72
CA ASN A 8 22.93 8.75 6.36
C ASN A 8 23.80 8.11 5.27
N ASP A 9 23.38 7.00 4.68
CA ASP A 9 24.12 6.36 3.60
C ASP A 9 24.13 7.27 2.35
N PRO A 10 25.31 7.63 1.80
CA PRO A 10 25.39 8.44 0.58
C PRO A 10 24.88 7.72 -0.68
N ASP A 11 24.79 6.39 -0.66
CA ASP A 11 24.29 5.60 -1.79
C ASP A 11 22.75 5.55 -1.82
N ILE A 12 22.07 6.03 -0.78
CA ILE A 12 20.61 6.12 -0.68
C ILE A 12 20.17 7.53 -1.08
N GLY A 13 19.63 7.64 -2.30
CA GLY A 13 19.38 8.90 -3.00
C GLY A 13 18.13 9.64 -2.51
N ASN A 14 17.15 8.91 -1.97
CA ASN A 14 15.90 9.51 -1.48
C ASN A 14 15.42 8.86 -0.18
N LYS A 15 14.39 9.45 0.43
CA LYS A 15 13.79 8.98 1.69
C LYS A 15 13.16 7.59 1.57
N ALA A 16 12.51 7.29 0.46
CA ALA A 16 11.81 6.02 0.26
C ALA A 16 12.77 4.83 0.19
N GLU A 17 13.85 4.95 -0.58
CA GLU A 17 14.92 3.94 -0.62
C GLU A 17 15.49 3.62 0.76
N ALA A 18 15.56 4.64 1.64
CA ALA A 18 16.02 4.45 3.00
C ALA A 18 15.05 3.63 3.86
N TYR A 19 13.76 3.74 3.59
CA TYR A 19 12.72 3.01 4.33
C TYR A 19 12.58 1.59 3.84
N GLU A 20 12.64 1.37 2.53
CA GLU A 20 12.74 0.03 1.94
C GLU A 20 13.95 -0.73 2.51
N ALA A 21 15.13 -0.11 2.51
CA ALA A 21 16.33 -0.72 3.07
C ALA A 21 16.22 -1.00 4.59
N PHE A 22 15.41 -0.23 5.31
CA PHE A 22 15.16 -0.46 6.73
C PHE A 22 14.18 -1.62 6.96
N ASP A 23 13.13 -1.73 6.14
CA ASP A 23 12.13 -2.80 6.26
C ASP A 23 12.68 -4.17 5.83
N ASP A 24 13.68 -4.18 4.94
CA ASP A 24 14.47 -5.37 4.57
C ASP A 24 15.23 -6.00 5.75
N ILE A 25 15.30 -5.35 6.92
CA ILE A 25 15.91 -5.91 8.14
C ILE A 25 14.90 -6.82 8.84
N PRO A 26 15.13 -8.15 8.92
CA PRO A 26 14.18 -9.07 9.52
C PRO A 26 13.94 -8.78 11.01
N THR A 27 12.69 -8.47 11.37
CA THR A 27 12.27 -8.25 12.76
C THR A 27 11.79 -9.51 13.46
N ASN A 28 11.55 -10.60 12.72
CA ASN A 28 11.15 -11.89 13.29
C ASN A 28 12.35 -12.61 13.90
N PRO A 29 12.43 -12.77 15.24
CA PRO A 29 13.54 -13.46 15.88
C PRO A 29 13.51 -14.98 15.64
N ASN A 30 12.41 -15.52 15.10
CA ASN A 30 12.21 -16.93 14.88
C ASN A 30 12.20 -17.27 13.38
N LEU A 31 13.39 -17.60 12.87
CA LEU A 31 13.63 -18.04 11.49
C LEU A 31 13.51 -19.58 11.33
N SER A 32 13.06 -20.30 12.36
CA SER A 32 13.09 -21.78 12.36
C SER A 32 12.02 -22.43 11.48
N ARG A 33 11.02 -21.67 11.02
CA ARG A 33 9.97 -22.16 10.12
C ARG A 33 9.78 -21.19 8.98
N THR A 34 10.00 -21.66 7.78
CA THR A 34 9.70 -20.93 6.54
C THR A 34 8.19 -21.00 6.25
N ILE A 35 7.69 -20.09 5.41
CA ILE A 35 6.33 -20.23 4.85
C ILE A 35 6.17 -21.56 4.11
N GLY A 36 7.24 -22.05 3.48
CA GLY A 36 7.32 -23.38 2.89
C GLY A 36 7.06 -24.50 3.90
N ASP A 37 7.56 -24.39 5.13
CA ASP A 37 7.29 -25.37 6.20
C ASP A 37 5.83 -25.35 6.66
N VAL A 38 5.21 -24.16 6.71
CA VAL A 38 3.77 -24.02 7.04
C VAL A 38 2.90 -24.62 5.94
N ILE A 39 3.23 -24.32 4.68
CA ILE A 39 2.59 -24.90 3.49
C ILE A 39 2.77 -26.43 3.52
N ASN A 40 3.98 -26.93 3.67
CA ASN A 40 4.27 -28.36 3.75
C ASN A 40 3.54 -29.06 4.91
N ALA A 41 3.38 -28.42 6.06
CA ALA A 41 2.58 -28.98 7.16
C ALA A 41 1.09 -29.09 6.80
N ARG A 42 0.56 -28.14 6.02
CA ARG A 42 -0.84 -28.14 5.54
C ARG A 42 -1.05 -29.14 4.42
N TYR A 43 -0.18 -29.17 3.42
CA TYR A 43 -0.26 -30.06 2.26
C TYR A 43 0.16 -31.48 2.61
N GLY A 44 1.22 -31.70 3.38
CA GLY A 44 1.65 -33.04 3.81
C GLY A 44 0.54 -33.83 4.52
N ARG A 45 -0.28 -33.20 5.35
CA ARG A 45 -1.46 -33.86 5.97
C ARG A 45 -2.56 -34.17 4.97
N ARG A 46 -2.81 -33.26 4.01
CA ARG A 46 -3.89 -33.37 3.02
C ARG A 46 -3.53 -34.34 1.89
N ASP A 47 -2.26 -34.41 1.51
CA ASP A 47 -1.72 -35.30 0.50
C ASP A 47 -1.54 -36.72 1.05
N ILE A 48 -1.22 -36.89 2.34
CA ILE A 48 -1.31 -38.21 3.00
C ILE A 48 -2.76 -38.69 3.05
N LEU A 49 -3.72 -37.83 3.40
CA LEU A 49 -5.15 -38.21 3.42
C LEU A 49 -5.72 -38.47 2.02
N ARG A 50 -5.35 -37.65 1.02
CA ARG A 50 -5.71 -37.88 -0.38
C ARG A 50 -5.01 -39.11 -0.97
N GLY A 51 -3.75 -39.34 -0.60
CA GLY A 51 -2.99 -40.53 -1.01
C GLY A 51 -3.56 -41.81 -0.41
N ALA A 52 -3.95 -41.79 0.87
CA ALA A 52 -4.61 -42.93 1.52
C ALA A 52 -6.00 -43.23 0.93
N LEU A 53 -6.78 -42.21 0.58
CA LEU A 53 -8.08 -42.38 -0.09
C LEU A 53 -7.95 -42.77 -1.57
N GLY A 54 -6.96 -42.22 -2.27
CA GLY A 54 -6.67 -42.52 -3.68
C GLY A 54 -6.20 -43.95 -3.88
N VAL A 55 -5.25 -44.43 -3.07
CA VAL A 55 -4.75 -45.82 -3.15
C VAL A 55 -5.87 -46.84 -2.86
N SER A 56 -6.81 -46.50 -1.98
CA SER A 56 -7.95 -47.37 -1.66
C SER A 56 -8.98 -47.44 -2.80
N ALA A 57 -9.25 -46.31 -3.47
CA ALA A 57 -10.22 -46.24 -4.57
C ALA A 57 -9.68 -46.80 -5.90
N THR A 58 -8.39 -46.59 -6.21
CA THR A 58 -7.79 -47.04 -7.47
C THR A 58 -7.55 -48.56 -7.49
N THR A 59 -7.26 -49.19 -6.34
CA THR A 59 -7.04 -50.64 -6.25
C THR A 59 -8.34 -51.44 -6.43
N ALA A 60 -9.49 -50.86 -6.09
CA ALA A 60 -10.79 -51.52 -6.24
C ALA A 60 -11.38 -51.44 -7.66
N LEU A 61 -10.94 -50.47 -8.49
CA LEU A 61 -11.57 -50.19 -9.79
C LEU A 61 -10.76 -50.61 -11.03
N PHE A 62 -9.43 -50.80 -10.96
CA PHE A 62 -8.63 -50.89 -12.19
C PHE A 62 -7.62 -52.05 -12.35
N GLY A 63 -7.45 -52.94 -11.36
CA GLY A 63 -6.54 -54.09 -11.51
C GLY A 63 -5.10 -53.70 -11.89
N THR A 64 -4.22 -54.67 -12.10
CA THR A 64 -2.77 -54.48 -12.31
C THR A 64 -2.37 -53.80 -13.63
N SER A 65 -3.32 -53.31 -14.43
CA SER A 65 -3.04 -52.71 -15.75
C SER A 65 -2.64 -51.23 -15.71
N ALA A 66 -2.69 -50.57 -14.54
CA ALA A 66 -2.34 -49.15 -14.39
C ALA A 66 -0.85 -48.90 -14.02
N LEU A 67 0.01 -49.92 -14.07
CA LEU A 67 1.44 -49.82 -13.74
C LEU A 67 2.36 -49.77 -14.98
N ILE A 68 1.82 -49.57 -16.18
CA ILE A 68 2.64 -49.30 -17.36
C ILE A 68 2.94 -47.79 -17.36
N ALA A 69 4.21 -47.51 -17.06
CA ALA A 69 4.91 -46.22 -16.97
C ALA A 69 4.25 -45.03 -17.70
N PRO A 70 4.26 -43.82 -17.10
CA PRO A 70 4.15 -42.63 -17.93
C PRO A 70 5.40 -42.62 -18.82
N ASN A 71 5.21 -42.79 -20.13
CA ASN A 71 6.19 -42.31 -21.08
C ASN A 71 6.47 -40.87 -20.70
N SER A 72 7.76 -40.55 -20.52
CA SER A 72 8.29 -39.21 -20.39
C SER A 72 7.40 -38.26 -21.18
N ALA A 73 6.69 -37.37 -20.48
CA ALA A 73 5.99 -36.30 -21.14
C ALA A 73 7.08 -35.54 -21.89
N ASP A 74 7.08 -35.67 -23.22
CA ASP A 74 7.90 -34.87 -24.10
C ASP A 74 7.61 -33.41 -23.75
N ALA A 75 8.55 -32.77 -23.06
CA ALA A 75 8.66 -31.33 -22.96
C ALA A 75 9.09 -30.80 -24.34
N ALA A 76 8.26 -31.04 -25.36
CA ALA A 76 8.49 -30.66 -26.74
C ALA A 76 7.23 -29.96 -27.27
N ALA A 77 6.97 -28.79 -26.71
CA ALA A 77 6.54 -27.63 -27.47
C ALA A 77 6.88 -26.40 -26.64
N HIS A 78 7.96 -25.70 -27.00
CA HIS A 78 7.88 -24.24 -26.97
C HIS A 78 6.73 -23.88 -27.92
N GLY A 79 5.48 -23.97 -27.43
CA GLY A 79 4.34 -23.36 -28.10
C GLY A 79 4.72 -21.91 -28.36
N ALA A 80 4.40 -21.41 -29.55
CA ALA A 80 4.65 -20.01 -29.90
C ALA A 80 4.34 -19.13 -28.69
N SER A 81 5.33 -18.34 -28.26
CA SER A 81 5.21 -17.50 -27.08
C SER A 81 3.86 -16.78 -27.11
N ARG A 82 3.12 -16.81 -26.00
CA ARG A 82 1.88 -16.02 -25.88
C ARG A 82 2.15 -14.52 -26.04
N TYR A 83 3.40 -14.11 -25.85
CA TYR A 83 3.88 -12.76 -26.02
C TYR A 83 4.31 -12.55 -27.48
N LYS A 84 3.74 -11.51 -28.10
CA LYS A 84 3.94 -11.17 -29.51
C LYS A 84 4.77 -9.90 -29.69
N PHE A 85 5.68 -9.63 -28.77
CA PHE A 85 6.59 -8.49 -28.80
C PHE A 85 8.02 -8.98 -28.56
N GLU A 86 8.98 -8.21 -29.06
CA GLU A 86 10.40 -8.46 -28.76
C GLU A 86 10.73 -7.99 -27.34
N GLU A 87 11.37 -8.85 -26.55
CA GLU A 87 11.75 -8.53 -25.18
C GLU A 87 12.75 -7.37 -25.16
N LEU A 88 12.49 -6.39 -24.29
CA LEU A 88 13.35 -5.23 -24.13
C LEU A 88 14.67 -5.61 -23.44
N THR A 89 15.74 -4.89 -23.77
CA THR A 89 17.00 -5.01 -23.03
C THR A 89 16.89 -4.30 -21.69
N ALA A 90 17.29 -4.96 -20.60
CA ALA A 90 17.35 -4.34 -19.28
C ALA A 90 18.32 -3.16 -19.26
N GLY A 91 17.90 -2.03 -18.69
CA GLY A 91 18.68 -0.81 -18.59
C GLY A 91 18.11 0.12 -17.51
N ASN A 92 18.86 1.17 -17.20
CA ASN A 92 18.44 2.23 -16.28
C ASN A 92 18.82 3.58 -16.90
N ASP A 93 17.82 4.33 -17.37
CA ASP A 93 17.94 5.67 -17.92
C ASP A 93 16.63 6.46 -17.71
N GLU A 94 16.58 7.70 -18.18
CA GLU A 94 15.47 8.64 -17.96
C GLU A 94 14.23 8.36 -18.84
N THR A 95 14.26 7.31 -19.68
CA THR A 95 13.21 7.05 -20.66
C THR A 95 12.39 5.80 -20.33
N HIS A 96 11.08 5.89 -20.54
CA HIS A 96 10.17 4.75 -20.41
C HIS A 96 10.22 3.93 -21.71
N HIS A 97 11.05 2.89 -21.74
CA HIS A 97 11.19 2.01 -22.90
C HIS A 97 9.98 1.08 -23.07
N ILE A 98 9.48 0.97 -24.30
CA ILE A 98 8.30 0.20 -24.66
C ILE A 98 8.63 -0.64 -25.90
N ALA A 99 8.07 -1.84 -25.99
CA ALA A 99 8.29 -2.71 -27.13
C ALA A 99 7.73 -2.12 -28.44
N ASP A 100 8.38 -2.43 -29.56
CA ASP A 100 7.95 -1.98 -30.88
C ASP A 100 6.48 -2.33 -31.18
N GLY A 101 5.73 -1.35 -31.70
CA GLY A 101 4.31 -1.48 -32.01
C GLY A 101 3.36 -1.21 -30.83
N TYR A 102 3.89 -0.81 -29.67
CA TYR A 102 3.12 -0.37 -28.50
C TYR A 102 3.39 1.12 -28.20
N ASP A 103 2.45 1.74 -27.49
CA ASP A 103 2.59 3.10 -26.96
C ASP A 103 2.26 3.14 -25.45
N ALA A 104 2.72 4.18 -24.77
CA ALA A 104 2.24 4.53 -23.44
C ALA A 104 1.81 5.99 -23.43
N GLN A 105 0.76 6.25 -22.67
CA GLN A 105 0.17 7.58 -22.51
C GLN A 105 0.02 7.83 -21.02
N ILE A 106 0.33 9.05 -20.62
CA ILE A 106 0.09 9.50 -19.25
C ILE A 106 -1.42 9.72 -19.11
N LEU A 107 -2.05 8.96 -18.20
CA LEU A 107 -3.46 9.11 -17.88
C LEU A 107 -3.68 10.17 -16.79
N LEU A 108 -2.96 10.04 -15.67
CA LEU A 108 -2.98 10.93 -14.52
C LEU A 108 -1.59 11.00 -13.88
N ARG A 109 -1.28 12.13 -13.27
CA ARG A 109 -0.05 12.42 -12.51
C ARG A 109 -0.44 12.99 -11.15
N TRP A 110 0.46 12.89 -10.18
CA TRP A 110 0.33 13.64 -8.93
C TRP A 110 -0.01 15.11 -9.19
N GLY A 111 -0.99 15.62 -8.46
CA GLY A 111 -1.45 17.00 -8.57
C GLY A 111 -2.50 17.22 -9.66
N ASP A 112 -2.68 16.28 -10.61
CA ASP A 112 -3.70 16.46 -11.65
C ASP A 112 -5.09 16.65 -10.99
N PRO A 113 -5.87 17.67 -11.37
CA PRO A 113 -7.14 17.97 -10.72
C PRO A 113 -8.19 16.91 -11.05
N ILE A 114 -8.76 16.27 -10.03
CA ILE A 114 -9.71 15.16 -10.24
C ILE A 114 -11.17 15.58 -10.13
N THR A 115 -11.49 16.71 -9.47
CA THR A 115 -12.84 17.27 -9.43
C THR A 115 -12.96 18.52 -10.31
N ALA A 116 -14.21 18.89 -10.65
CA ALA A 116 -14.49 20.07 -11.46
C ALA A 116 -14.01 21.38 -10.80
N ASP A 117 -14.02 21.45 -9.47
CA ASP A 117 -13.64 22.62 -8.67
C ASP A 117 -12.19 22.57 -8.15
N ALA A 118 -11.45 21.50 -8.44
CA ALA A 118 -10.05 21.36 -8.06
C ALA A 118 -9.19 22.41 -8.80
N PRO A 119 -8.27 23.12 -8.10
CA PRO A 119 -7.32 24.01 -8.76
C PRO A 119 -6.30 23.21 -9.56
N GLU A 120 -5.72 23.83 -10.59
CA GLU A 120 -4.56 23.27 -11.29
C GLU A 120 -3.36 23.14 -10.35
N PHE A 121 -2.53 22.12 -10.57
CA PHE A 121 -1.38 21.87 -9.72
C PHE A 121 -0.36 23.02 -9.80
N ASP A 122 0.02 23.55 -8.64
CA ASP A 122 1.10 24.52 -8.50
C ASP A 122 2.04 24.05 -7.40
N VAL A 123 3.17 23.47 -7.81
CA VAL A 123 4.19 22.95 -6.90
C VAL A 123 4.76 24.03 -5.96
N MET A 124 4.72 25.30 -6.36
CA MET A 124 5.24 26.40 -5.56
C MET A 124 4.21 26.93 -4.53
N ASN A 125 2.93 26.61 -4.69
CA ASN A 125 1.82 27.13 -3.88
C ASN A 125 0.81 26.02 -3.52
N GLN A 126 1.33 24.88 -3.07
CA GLN A 126 0.50 23.75 -2.64
C GLN A 126 -0.29 24.07 -1.38
N THR A 127 -1.47 23.49 -1.24
CA THR A 127 -2.26 23.50 -0.01
C THR A 127 -2.91 22.14 0.21
N ALA A 128 -3.19 21.78 1.46
CA ALA A 128 -3.90 20.53 1.76
C ALA A 128 -5.29 20.51 1.10
N ASP A 129 -6.01 21.63 1.11
CA ASP A 129 -7.33 21.77 0.48
C ASP A 129 -7.31 21.53 -1.04
N ALA A 130 -6.26 22.00 -1.73
CA ALA A 130 -6.06 21.71 -3.14
C ALA A 130 -5.75 20.21 -3.35
N GLN A 131 -4.81 19.68 -2.56
CA GLN A 131 -4.37 18.29 -2.67
C GLN A 131 -5.50 17.28 -2.41
N LEU A 132 -6.47 17.61 -1.53
CA LEU A 132 -7.68 16.82 -1.27
C LEU A 132 -8.60 16.68 -2.49
N LYS A 133 -8.38 17.46 -3.55
CA LYS A 133 -9.14 17.42 -4.81
C LYS A 133 -8.27 17.08 -6.03
N GLN A 134 -7.01 16.74 -5.80
CA GLN A 134 -6.03 16.40 -6.81
C GLN A 134 -5.58 14.95 -6.63
N PHE A 135 -5.13 14.33 -7.71
CA PHE A 135 -4.55 12.99 -7.67
C PHE A 135 -3.36 12.94 -6.68
N GLY A 136 -3.28 11.88 -5.89
CA GLY A 136 -2.29 11.74 -4.82
C GLY A 136 -0.86 11.48 -5.33
N TYR A 137 0.06 11.29 -4.39
CA TYR A 137 1.49 11.11 -4.65
C TYR A 137 1.89 9.63 -4.58
N ASN A 138 2.90 9.24 -5.38
CA ASN A 138 3.39 7.85 -5.50
C ASN A 138 2.25 6.84 -5.63
N ASN A 139 1.61 6.89 -6.80
CA ASN A 139 0.56 5.95 -7.11
C ASN A 139 1.10 4.50 -7.06
N ASP A 140 0.37 3.63 -6.37
CA ASP A 140 0.68 2.21 -6.33
C ASP A 140 -0.47 1.43 -6.98
N TYR A 141 -1.11 0.49 -6.25
CA TYR A 141 -2.13 -0.39 -6.79
C TYR A 141 -3.17 0.33 -7.65
N VAL A 142 -3.47 -0.25 -8.81
CA VAL A 142 -4.50 0.21 -9.73
C VAL A 142 -5.57 -0.87 -9.92
N GLY A 143 -6.79 -0.56 -9.47
CA GLY A 143 -8.00 -1.33 -9.73
C GLY A 143 -8.89 -0.68 -10.79
N PHE A 144 -9.56 -1.48 -11.61
CA PHE A 144 -10.54 -1.00 -12.59
C PHE A 144 -11.87 -1.69 -12.39
N THR A 145 -12.97 -0.93 -12.42
CA THR A 145 -14.32 -1.50 -12.47
C THR A 145 -15.16 -0.81 -13.54
N ALA A 146 -15.74 -1.61 -14.44
CA ALA A 146 -16.50 -1.08 -15.58
C ALA A 146 -17.80 -0.40 -15.12
N LEU A 147 -18.17 0.67 -15.83
CA LEU A 147 -19.46 1.38 -15.72
C LEU A 147 -20.38 1.11 -16.91
N ASN A 148 -19.88 0.42 -17.94
CA ASN A 148 -20.66 -0.05 -19.09
C ASN A 148 -20.21 -1.44 -19.54
N ASP A 149 -21.07 -2.14 -20.27
CA ASP A 149 -20.84 -3.51 -20.73
C ASP A 149 -19.63 -3.61 -21.68
N GLU A 150 -19.36 -2.56 -22.45
CA GLU A 150 -18.22 -2.50 -23.37
C GLU A 150 -16.87 -2.32 -22.64
N GLY A 151 -16.89 -1.96 -21.35
CA GLY A 151 -15.68 -1.68 -20.57
C GLY A 151 -14.87 -0.50 -21.12
N THR A 152 -15.51 0.42 -21.84
CA THR A 152 -14.90 1.67 -22.37
C THR A 152 -15.10 2.86 -21.43
N ARG A 153 -15.81 2.66 -20.32
CA ARG A 153 -16.00 3.63 -19.24
C ARG A 153 -15.92 2.88 -17.92
N GLY A 154 -15.22 3.43 -16.93
CA GLY A 154 -15.01 2.74 -15.67
C GLY A 154 -14.48 3.64 -14.58
N LEU A 155 -14.47 3.11 -13.35
CA LEU A 155 -13.79 3.74 -12.23
C LEU A 155 -12.40 3.13 -12.07
N LEU A 156 -11.40 4.00 -11.99
CA LEU A 156 -10.06 3.67 -11.58
C LEU A 156 -9.93 3.92 -10.08
N CYS A 157 -9.45 2.91 -9.37
CA CYS A 157 -9.20 2.95 -7.93
C CYS A 157 -7.68 2.87 -7.73
N VAL A 158 -7.07 3.96 -7.26
CA VAL A 158 -5.61 4.09 -7.22
C VAL A 158 -5.15 4.41 -5.81
N ASN A 159 -4.25 3.58 -5.28
CA ASN A 159 -3.57 3.81 -4.01
C ASN A 159 -2.54 4.94 -4.15
N HIS A 160 -2.25 5.64 -3.05
CA HIS A 160 -1.18 6.63 -2.91
C HIS A 160 -0.41 6.35 -1.63
N GLU A 161 0.77 5.76 -1.80
CA GLU A 161 1.42 5.00 -0.74
C GLU A 161 2.20 5.89 0.23
N TYR A 162 3.12 6.70 -0.27
CA TYR A 162 4.03 7.50 0.54
C TYR A 162 4.33 8.84 -0.10
N THR A 163 5.01 9.74 0.62
CA THR A 163 5.46 11.02 0.09
C THR A 163 6.96 11.22 0.27
N ASN A 164 7.56 11.99 -0.64
CA ASN A 164 8.95 12.43 -0.58
C ASN A 164 8.99 13.95 -0.40
N GLU A 165 9.19 14.43 0.82
CA GLU A 165 9.18 15.88 1.11
C GLU A 165 10.25 16.64 0.31
N GLU A 166 11.38 15.98 0.00
CA GLU A 166 12.48 16.53 -0.77
C GLU A 166 12.15 16.76 -2.24
N VAL A 167 11.14 16.06 -2.76
CA VAL A 167 10.63 16.21 -4.13
C VAL A 167 9.36 17.06 -4.15
N MET A 168 8.51 16.90 -3.14
CA MET A 168 7.24 17.62 -3.07
C MET A 168 7.43 19.11 -2.80
N PHE A 169 8.40 19.50 -1.95
CA PHE A 169 8.50 20.87 -1.45
C PHE A 169 9.79 21.54 -1.94
N PRO A 170 9.69 22.45 -2.94
CA PRO A 170 10.84 23.15 -3.50
C PRO A 170 11.70 23.82 -2.43
N GLY A 171 12.98 23.44 -2.38
CA GLY A 171 13.98 24.03 -1.49
C GLY A 171 13.99 23.48 -0.06
N LEU A 172 13.09 22.57 0.31
CA LEU A 172 13.07 21.95 1.63
C LEU A 172 14.22 20.95 1.82
N GLY A 173 14.49 20.13 0.81
CA GLY A 173 15.44 19.02 0.90
C GLY A 173 14.95 17.89 1.82
N ARG A 174 15.79 16.88 2.02
CA ARG A 174 15.46 15.65 2.77
C ARG A 174 15.49 15.88 4.28
N GLN A 175 14.36 15.65 4.97
CA GLN A 175 14.13 16.11 6.34
C GLN A 175 14.34 15.04 7.41
N ASP A 176 14.24 13.75 7.07
CA ASP A 176 14.49 12.63 7.99
C ASP A 176 15.93 12.61 8.55
N ARG A 177 16.88 13.23 7.84
CA ARG A 177 18.29 13.42 8.25
C ARG A 177 18.50 14.52 9.29
N ASP A 178 17.60 15.49 9.36
CA ASP A 178 17.72 16.67 10.23
C ASP A 178 16.58 16.74 11.26
N GLY A 179 16.12 15.56 11.70
CA GLY A 179 15.06 15.43 12.70
C GLY A 179 13.77 16.14 12.31
N PHE A 180 13.52 16.35 11.02
CA PHE A 180 12.41 17.13 10.46
C PHE A 180 12.33 18.57 10.98
N ALA A 181 13.46 19.28 11.02
CA ALA A 181 13.54 20.67 11.47
C ALA A 181 12.80 21.67 10.55
N GLY A 182 12.75 21.39 9.25
CA GLY A 182 12.07 22.22 8.25
C GLY A 182 10.59 21.90 8.04
N MET A 183 10.08 20.81 8.60
CA MET A 183 8.67 20.44 8.47
C MET A 183 7.78 21.34 9.33
N THR A 184 6.68 21.81 8.75
CA THR A 184 5.63 22.57 9.42
C THR A 184 4.32 21.77 9.43
N GLU A 185 3.36 22.17 10.26
CA GLU A 185 2.02 21.57 10.25
C GLU A 185 1.35 21.68 8.86
N GLU A 186 1.54 22.79 8.16
CA GLU A 186 1.03 23.00 6.81
C GLU A 186 1.60 21.98 5.81
N LEU A 187 2.92 21.78 5.81
CA LEU A 187 3.58 20.79 4.95
C LEU A 187 3.13 19.37 5.28
N VAL A 188 3.03 19.05 6.58
CA VAL A 188 2.51 17.75 7.05
C VAL A 188 1.07 17.53 6.60
N ASN A 189 0.21 18.55 6.62
CA ASN A 189 -1.15 18.42 6.12
C ASN A 189 -1.18 18.20 4.60
N ILE A 190 -0.27 18.81 3.83
CA ILE A 190 -0.15 18.52 2.39
C ILE A 190 0.28 17.06 2.17
N GLU A 191 1.27 16.56 2.91
CA GLU A 191 1.68 15.15 2.84
C GLU A 191 0.51 14.23 3.14
N MET A 192 -0.19 14.44 4.25
CA MET A 192 -1.35 13.64 4.64
C MET A 192 -2.46 13.68 3.58
N ALA A 193 -2.73 14.85 2.98
CA ALA A 193 -3.68 14.99 1.89
C ALA A 193 -3.24 14.25 0.61
N ALA A 194 -1.96 13.99 0.41
CA ALA A 194 -1.42 13.29 -0.76
C ALA A 194 -1.45 11.76 -0.63
N HIS A 195 -1.64 11.22 0.57
CA HIS A 195 -1.76 9.77 0.85
C HIS A 195 -3.17 9.23 0.60
N GLY A 196 -3.30 7.90 0.64
CA GLY A 196 -4.58 7.21 0.74
C GLY A 196 -4.98 6.59 -0.59
N GLY A 197 -6.13 7.03 -1.12
CA GLY A 197 -6.69 6.54 -2.36
C GLY A 197 -7.29 7.63 -3.22
N THR A 198 -7.42 7.34 -4.50
CA THR A 198 -8.21 8.10 -5.47
C THR A 198 -9.18 7.18 -6.17
N VAL A 199 -10.45 7.57 -6.22
CA VAL A 199 -11.45 6.97 -7.11
C VAL A 199 -11.73 8.01 -8.17
N VAL A 200 -11.59 7.64 -9.45
CA VAL A 200 -11.87 8.54 -10.58
C VAL A 200 -12.56 7.79 -11.71
N GLU A 201 -13.49 8.45 -12.38
CA GLU A 201 -14.06 7.97 -13.62
C GLU A 201 -13.15 8.26 -14.81
N ILE A 202 -12.93 7.24 -15.63
CA ILE A 202 -12.22 7.34 -16.90
C ILE A 202 -13.08 6.81 -18.04
N ALA A 203 -12.91 7.39 -19.22
CA ALA A 203 -13.60 6.97 -20.44
C ALA A 203 -12.63 6.92 -21.62
N LYS A 204 -12.87 5.96 -22.53
CA LYS A 204 -12.14 5.81 -23.78
C LYS A 204 -12.82 6.66 -24.86
N GLY A 205 -12.08 7.61 -25.41
CA GLY A 205 -12.52 8.45 -26.52
C GLY A 205 -12.61 7.70 -27.85
N GLU A 206 -13.18 8.37 -28.85
CA GLU A 206 -13.26 7.85 -30.23
C GLU A 206 -11.88 7.66 -30.88
N ASP A 207 -10.88 8.40 -30.42
CA ASP A 207 -9.47 8.26 -30.80
C ASP A 207 -8.78 7.05 -30.14
N GLY A 208 -9.52 6.31 -29.30
CA GLY A 208 -9.06 5.14 -28.60
C GLY A 208 -8.24 5.44 -27.34
N LYS A 209 -8.10 6.70 -26.93
CA LYS A 209 -7.35 7.10 -25.73
C LYS A 209 -8.24 7.18 -24.51
N TRP A 210 -7.67 6.86 -23.35
CA TRP A 210 -8.36 7.02 -22.06
C TRP A 210 -8.14 8.42 -21.51
N ALA A 211 -9.19 9.01 -20.93
CA ALA A 211 -9.13 10.29 -20.26
C ALA A 211 -9.99 10.31 -19.00
N LEU A 212 -9.62 11.17 -18.05
CA LEU A 212 -10.42 11.50 -16.87
C LEU A 212 -11.74 12.17 -17.26
N VAL A 213 -12.84 11.76 -16.63
CA VAL A 213 -14.12 12.46 -16.66
C VAL A 213 -14.20 13.36 -15.42
N ARG A 214 -13.67 14.59 -15.52
CA ARG A 214 -13.40 15.49 -14.37
C ARG A 214 -14.65 15.93 -13.62
N ASP A 215 -15.81 15.95 -14.28
CA ASP A 215 -17.12 16.31 -13.74
C ASP A 215 -17.89 15.10 -13.18
N SER A 216 -17.25 13.93 -13.07
CA SER A 216 -17.88 12.76 -12.49
C SER A 216 -18.10 12.90 -10.99
N GLN A 217 -19.32 12.57 -10.54
CA GLN A 217 -19.68 12.48 -9.13
C GLN A 217 -18.91 11.39 -8.36
N TYR A 218 -18.30 10.43 -9.06
CA TYR A 218 -17.51 9.37 -8.43
C TYR A 218 -16.11 9.84 -8.02
N ASN A 219 -15.64 10.98 -8.55
CA ASN A 219 -14.29 11.45 -8.33
C ASN A 219 -14.11 11.93 -6.90
N ARG A 220 -13.22 11.30 -6.15
CA ARG A 220 -12.91 11.68 -4.77
C ARG A 220 -11.54 11.20 -4.32
N ARG A 221 -11.04 11.86 -3.28
CA ARG A 221 -9.90 11.41 -2.49
C ARG A 221 -10.36 10.71 -1.23
N ILE A 222 -9.59 9.70 -0.83
CA ILE A 222 -9.70 8.98 0.42
C ILE A 222 -8.38 9.24 1.13
N THR A 223 -8.38 9.88 2.30
CA THR A 223 -7.15 10.40 2.91
C THR A 223 -7.12 10.19 4.42
N PRO A 224 -5.93 10.17 5.03
CA PRO A 224 -5.79 10.21 6.48
C PRO A 224 -6.31 11.51 7.13
N LEU A 225 -6.60 12.59 6.39
CA LEU A 225 -7.03 13.85 7.03
C LEU A 225 -8.50 13.87 7.43
N ASN A 226 -9.38 13.38 6.55
CA ASN A 226 -10.82 13.70 6.64
C ASN A 226 -11.75 12.55 6.24
N SER A 227 -11.21 11.41 5.80
CA SER A 227 -12.05 10.28 5.40
C SER A 227 -12.42 9.46 6.62
N GLU A 228 -13.62 9.67 7.16
CA GLU A 228 -14.14 8.83 8.22
C GLU A 228 -14.37 7.40 7.72
N MET A 229 -13.91 6.41 8.48
CA MET A 229 -13.98 4.99 8.14
C MET A 229 -14.46 4.18 9.35
N THR A 230 -15.27 3.17 9.09
CA THR A 230 -15.76 2.24 10.11
C THR A 230 -14.76 1.10 10.33
N ILE A 231 -14.42 0.84 11.59
CA ILE A 231 -13.73 -0.39 12.00
C ILE A 231 -14.80 -1.47 12.17
N SER A 232 -14.67 -2.57 11.42
CA SER A 232 -15.58 -3.71 11.48
C SER A 232 -14.85 -5.00 11.86
N GLY A 233 -15.62 -6.07 12.03
CA GLY A 233 -15.10 -7.39 12.37
C GLY A 233 -14.76 -7.55 13.86
N PRO A 234 -14.09 -8.66 14.23
CA PRO A 234 -13.96 -9.07 15.64
C PRO A 234 -13.16 -8.12 16.54
N ALA A 235 -12.32 -7.26 15.97
CA ALA A 235 -11.52 -6.30 16.72
C ALA A 235 -12.28 -4.99 17.01
N ALA A 236 -13.36 -4.71 16.26
CA ALA A 236 -14.13 -3.48 16.40
C ALA A 236 -14.67 -3.33 17.83
N GLY A 237 -14.48 -2.15 18.42
CA GLY A 237 -14.92 -1.82 19.78
C GLY A 237 -14.10 -2.43 20.92
N HIS A 238 -13.07 -3.21 20.60
CA HIS A 238 -12.16 -3.76 21.60
C HIS A 238 -11.39 -2.63 22.30
N ASP A 239 -11.05 -2.80 23.59
CA ASP A 239 -10.39 -1.75 24.39
C ASP A 239 -9.05 -1.26 23.81
N ARG A 240 -8.40 -2.08 22.97
CA ARG A 240 -7.17 -1.73 22.25
C ARG A 240 -7.38 -0.87 21.00
N MET A 241 -8.62 -0.76 20.50
CA MET A 241 -8.99 0.09 19.37
C MET A 241 -9.48 1.47 19.81
N LYS A 242 -9.71 1.67 21.11
CA LYS A 242 -10.22 2.92 21.67
C LYS A 242 -9.10 3.94 21.86
N THR A 243 -9.39 5.19 21.51
CA THR A 243 -8.52 6.36 21.70
C THR A 243 -9.29 7.47 22.39
N ASN A 244 -8.63 8.60 22.70
CA ASN A 244 -9.38 9.72 23.28
C ASN A 244 -10.39 10.31 22.28
N ALA A 245 -10.07 10.30 20.98
CA ALA A 245 -10.94 10.80 19.93
C ALA A 245 -12.07 9.82 19.55
N ASP A 246 -11.86 8.52 19.73
CA ASP A 246 -12.85 7.47 19.50
C ASP A 246 -12.93 6.51 20.71
N PRO A 247 -13.69 6.87 21.75
CA PRO A 247 -13.86 6.03 22.94
C PRO A 247 -14.64 4.74 22.68
N GLU A 248 -15.36 4.65 21.55
CA GLU A 248 -16.09 3.45 21.17
C GLU A 248 -15.18 2.45 20.46
N GLY A 249 -14.13 2.91 19.77
CA GLY A 249 -13.17 2.07 19.05
C GLY A 249 -13.74 1.50 17.75
N MET A 250 -14.62 2.27 17.10
CA MET A 250 -15.43 1.88 15.96
C MET A 250 -15.20 2.75 14.71
N THR A 251 -14.55 3.91 14.85
CA THR A 251 -14.49 4.93 13.79
C THR A 251 -13.12 5.58 13.70
N VAL A 252 -12.36 5.29 12.64
CA VAL A 252 -11.03 5.86 12.38
C VAL A 252 -11.07 6.90 11.27
N ILE A 253 -10.22 7.93 11.33
CA ILE A 253 -10.11 8.92 10.26
C ILE A 253 -8.95 8.53 9.34
N GLY A 254 -9.33 7.82 8.28
CA GLY A 254 -8.58 7.60 7.07
C GLY A 254 -7.77 6.32 7.02
N THR A 255 -6.89 6.25 6.02
CA THR A 255 -6.03 5.10 5.71
C THR A 255 -4.65 5.60 5.25
N VAL A 256 -3.58 4.84 5.48
CA VAL A 256 -2.20 5.24 5.14
C VAL A 256 -1.40 4.11 4.54
N ASN A 257 -0.32 4.49 3.85
CA ASN A 257 0.66 3.55 3.29
C ASN A 257 0.01 2.43 2.51
N ASN A 258 -0.90 2.86 1.63
CA ASN A 258 -1.67 1.99 0.79
C ASN A 258 -0.76 1.50 -0.33
N CYS A 259 -0.22 0.30 -0.16
CA CYS A 259 0.75 -0.33 -1.07
C CYS A 259 -0.02 -1.07 -2.18
N ALA A 260 -0.28 -2.35 -1.97
CA ALA A 260 -1.07 -3.18 -2.85
C ALA A 260 -2.59 -3.04 -2.63
N GLY A 261 -3.37 -3.81 -3.39
CA GLY A 261 -4.81 -3.83 -3.25
C GLY A 261 -5.47 -4.97 -4.02
N GLY A 262 -6.80 -4.90 -4.10
CA GLY A 262 -7.60 -5.87 -4.83
C GLY A 262 -8.98 -5.33 -5.20
N MET A 263 -9.53 -5.82 -6.30
CA MET A 263 -10.95 -5.64 -6.61
C MET A 263 -11.69 -6.91 -6.19
N THR A 264 -12.72 -6.75 -5.37
CA THR A 264 -13.55 -7.88 -4.98
C THR A 264 -14.49 -8.27 -6.13
N PRO A 265 -14.95 -9.53 -6.18
CA PRO A 265 -15.96 -9.97 -7.16
C PRO A 265 -17.31 -9.25 -7.02
N TRP A 266 -17.59 -8.62 -5.87
CA TRP A 266 -18.79 -7.82 -5.63
C TRP A 266 -18.58 -6.32 -5.89
N GLY A 267 -17.43 -5.93 -6.45
CA GLY A 267 -17.22 -4.60 -7.03
C GLY A 267 -16.67 -3.56 -6.07
N THR A 268 -16.15 -3.97 -4.91
CA THR A 268 -15.46 -3.07 -3.96
C THR A 268 -13.94 -3.11 -4.15
N TYR A 269 -13.30 -2.05 -3.68
CA TYR A 269 -11.88 -1.80 -3.75
C TYR A 269 -11.24 -2.05 -2.38
N LEU A 270 -10.25 -2.93 -2.34
CA LEU A 270 -9.45 -3.23 -1.17
C LEU A 270 -8.12 -2.47 -1.25
N MET A 271 -7.84 -1.68 -0.21
CA MET A 271 -6.58 -0.98 0.00
C MET A 271 -5.80 -1.69 1.10
N ALA A 272 -4.51 -1.97 0.90
CA ALA A 272 -3.68 -2.66 1.90
C ALA A 272 -2.71 -1.68 2.56
N GLU A 273 -2.87 -1.47 3.87
CA GLU A 273 -1.93 -0.66 4.66
C GLU A 273 -0.71 -1.52 5.01
N GLU A 274 0.49 -1.07 4.64
CA GLU A 274 1.72 -1.85 4.81
C GLU A 274 2.62 -1.28 5.91
N ASN A 275 3.36 -0.21 5.60
CA ASN A 275 4.35 0.39 6.49
C ASN A 275 3.75 1.43 7.44
N PHE A 276 2.56 1.16 7.97
CA PHE A 276 1.83 2.06 8.89
C PHE A 276 2.66 2.46 10.12
N HIS A 277 3.55 1.57 10.55
CA HIS A 277 4.41 1.77 11.71
C HIS A 277 5.35 2.98 11.56
N GLY A 278 5.73 3.30 10.32
CA GLY A 278 6.55 4.44 9.94
C GLY A 278 6.00 5.79 10.39
N TYR A 279 4.67 5.94 10.39
CA TYR A 279 3.99 7.22 10.61
C TYR A 279 3.90 7.62 12.08
N PHE A 280 4.09 6.65 12.99
CA PHE A 280 3.98 6.89 14.42
C PHE A 280 5.25 7.49 15.01
N TRP A 281 5.05 8.36 16.00
CA TRP A 281 6.06 9.16 16.67
C TRP A 281 6.13 8.85 18.17
N THR A 282 7.27 9.20 18.78
CA THR A 282 7.44 9.36 20.23
C THR A 282 8.47 10.47 20.48
N ASP A 283 8.24 11.19 21.57
CA ASP A 283 9.14 12.19 22.13
C ASP A 283 10.06 11.58 23.20
N ILE A 284 9.84 10.33 23.58
CA ILE A 284 10.63 9.60 24.58
C ILE A 284 11.74 8.79 23.88
N MET A 285 12.98 9.22 24.10
CA MET A 285 14.17 8.61 23.51
C MET A 285 15.09 8.05 24.60
N ASP A 286 15.77 6.94 24.30
CA ASP A 286 16.82 6.38 25.15
C ASP A 286 18.17 7.11 24.99
N VAL A 287 19.18 6.66 25.72
CA VAL A 287 20.53 7.25 25.69
C VAL A 287 21.27 7.08 24.35
N GLU A 288 20.77 6.21 23.47
CA GLU A 288 21.30 5.98 22.13
C GLU A 288 20.45 6.66 21.05
N ASP A 289 19.54 7.57 21.45
CA ASP A 289 18.59 8.27 20.58
C ASP A 289 17.66 7.30 19.80
N LYS A 290 17.23 6.23 20.48
CA LYS A 290 16.19 5.31 19.97
C LYS A 290 14.88 5.49 20.73
N PRO A 291 13.72 5.25 20.09
CA PRO A 291 12.44 5.23 20.78
C PRO A 291 12.45 4.34 22.03
N ASP A 292 12.17 4.90 23.21
CA ASP A 292 12.00 4.15 24.45
C ASP A 292 10.51 3.84 24.68
N ILE A 293 10.13 2.62 24.32
CA ILE A 293 8.77 2.12 24.49
C ILE A 293 8.56 1.34 25.79
N SER A 294 9.54 1.31 26.70
CA SER A 294 9.49 0.46 27.91
C SER A 294 8.36 0.83 28.87
N GLY A 295 7.86 2.07 28.82
CA GLY A 295 6.70 2.53 29.59
C GLY A 295 5.34 2.06 29.06
N HIS A 296 5.26 1.50 27.86
CA HIS A 296 4.00 1.07 27.27
C HIS A 296 3.59 -0.33 27.74
N SER A 297 2.33 -0.48 28.13
CA SER A 297 1.76 -1.78 28.53
C SER A 297 1.77 -2.81 27.40
N ASP A 298 1.79 -2.37 26.14
CA ASP A 298 1.83 -3.19 24.93
C ASP A 298 3.19 -3.14 24.21
N ALA A 299 4.27 -2.76 24.92
CA ALA A 299 5.63 -2.61 24.36
C ALA A 299 6.10 -3.80 23.52
N ALA A 300 5.77 -5.04 23.92
CA ALA A 300 6.13 -6.23 23.15
C ALA A 300 5.47 -6.27 21.75
N SER A 301 4.22 -5.81 21.65
CA SER A 301 3.52 -5.69 20.37
C SER A 301 4.11 -4.55 19.53
N LYS A 302 4.30 -3.37 20.13
CA LYS A 302 4.91 -2.23 19.43
C LYS A 302 6.29 -2.56 18.87
N LYS A 303 7.14 -3.22 19.67
CA LYS A 303 8.45 -3.72 19.24
C LYS A 303 8.36 -4.68 18.06
N ARG A 304 7.38 -5.58 18.07
CA ARG A 304 7.19 -6.56 16.98
C ARG A 304 6.81 -5.87 15.67
N TYR A 305 6.02 -4.80 15.73
CA TYR A 305 5.55 -4.06 14.57
C TYR A 305 6.45 -2.87 14.19
N GLY A 306 7.57 -2.64 14.90
CA GLY A 306 8.45 -1.50 14.61
C GLY A 306 7.86 -0.13 14.98
N VAL A 307 6.85 -0.08 15.85
CA VAL A 307 6.22 1.17 16.29
C VAL A 307 6.98 1.74 17.51
N PRO A 308 7.33 3.04 17.52
CA PRO A 308 7.14 4.03 16.48
C PRO A 308 8.29 4.03 15.45
N GLY A 309 7.93 4.22 14.18
CA GLY A 309 8.87 4.27 13.06
C GLY A 309 9.45 5.66 12.80
N LYS A 310 8.80 6.77 13.17
CA LYS A 310 9.32 8.16 13.02
C LYS A 310 9.79 8.52 11.60
N TRP A 311 9.10 8.07 10.56
CA TRP A 311 9.39 8.35 9.13
C TRP A 311 8.81 9.68 8.66
N TYR A 312 7.83 10.21 9.39
CA TYR A 312 7.19 11.48 9.09
C TYR A 312 7.05 12.32 10.35
N ALA A 313 7.02 13.64 10.19
CA ALA A 313 6.84 14.59 11.29
C ALA A 313 5.40 14.66 11.82
N TRP A 314 4.50 13.75 11.42
CA TRP A 314 3.06 13.85 11.68
C TRP A 314 2.74 13.93 13.18
N GLY A 315 3.36 13.07 13.99
CA GLY A 315 3.19 13.07 15.45
C GLY A 315 3.79 14.27 16.19
N LYS A 316 4.50 15.17 15.50
CA LYS A 316 4.88 16.48 16.08
C LYS A 316 3.70 17.44 16.14
N PHE A 317 2.76 17.32 15.21
CA PHE A 317 1.67 18.28 15.02
C PHE A 317 0.28 17.67 15.28
N HIS A 318 0.15 16.36 15.09
CA HIS A 318 -1.11 15.63 15.23
C HIS A 318 -0.99 14.54 16.29
N ASP A 319 -1.63 14.76 17.44
CA ASP A 319 -1.48 13.92 18.64
C ASP A 319 -1.78 12.43 18.40
N ARG A 320 -2.72 12.10 17.50
CA ARG A 320 -3.03 10.71 17.16
C ARG A 320 -1.84 9.94 16.61
N TRP A 321 -0.90 10.60 15.96
CA TRP A 321 0.29 9.97 15.42
C TRP A 321 1.43 9.90 16.45
N ASN A 322 1.22 10.32 17.69
CA ASN A 322 2.21 10.26 18.78
C ASN A 322 1.76 9.25 19.84
N ILE A 323 2.52 8.16 20.00
CA ILE A 323 2.13 7.07 20.89
C ILE A 323 2.17 7.46 22.37
N ASP A 324 2.88 8.55 22.72
CA ASP A 324 2.93 9.05 24.09
C ASP A 324 1.61 9.72 24.50
N LYS A 325 0.82 10.14 23.50
CA LYS A 325 -0.49 10.81 23.67
C LYS A 325 -1.66 9.88 23.34
N GLU A 326 -1.57 9.15 22.23
CA GLU A 326 -2.57 8.17 21.78
C GLU A 326 -1.94 6.77 21.64
N PRO A 327 -1.66 6.08 22.75
CA PRO A 327 -0.91 4.82 22.74
C PRO A 327 -1.61 3.68 21.99
N ASN A 328 -2.94 3.75 21.85
CA ASN A 328 -3.74 2.74 21.16
C ASN A 328 -3.91 3.02 19.65
N GLU A 329 -3.62 4.24 19.18
CA GLU A 329 -3.84 4.58 17.76
C GLU A 329 -3.14 3.60 16.80
N PRO A 330 -1.90 3.13 17.02
CA PRO A 330 -1.27 2.15 16.13
C PRO A 330 -2.04 0.85 15.90
N ASN A 331 -2.93 0.44 16.81
CA ASN A 331 -3.71 -0.79 16.64
C ASN A 331 -4.81 -0.64 15.57
N ARG A 332 -5.12 0.59 15.15
CA ARG A 332 -6.20 0.95 14.21
C ARG A 332 -5.72 1.03 12.75
N TRP A 333 -4.46 0.66 12.50
CA TRP A 333 -3.80 0.69 11.20
C TRP A 333 -3.08 -0.65 10.92
N GLY A 334 -2.67 -0.85 9.68
CA GLY A 334 -2.13 -2.13 9.21
C GLY A 334 -3.23 -3.13 8.84
N TRP A 335 -4.37 -2.63 8.37
CA TRP A 335 -5.54 -3.42 7.98
C TRP A 335 -5.75 -3.41 6.47
N ILE A 336 -6.61 -4.32 6.01
CA ILE A 336 -7.24 -4.17 4.69
C ILE A 336 -8.46 -3.26 4.86
N VAL A 337 -8.50 -2.19 4.07
CA VAL A 337 -9.61 -1.24 4.03
C VAL A 337 -10.46 -1.54 2.80
N GLU A 338 -11.77 -1.68 2.97
CA GLU A 338 -12.71 -1.92 1.87
C GLU A 338 -13.51 -0.64 1.57
N VAL A 339 -13.52 -0.23 0.31
CA VAL A 339 -14.18 0.98 -0.20
C VAL A 339 -15.12 0.58 -1.32
N ASP A 340 -16.35 1.09 -1.32
CA ASP A 340 -17.22 1.00 -2.49
C ASP A 340 -16.91 2.15 -3.47
N PRO A 341 -16.24 1.90 -4.61
CA PRO A 341 -15.92 2.97 -5.55
C PRO A 341 -17.17 3.59 -6.20
N ARG A 342 -18.31 2.89 -6.21
CA ARG A 342 -19.56 3.37 -6.83
C ARG A 342 -20.42 4.20 -5.89
N ASN A 343 -20.11 4.23 -4.59
CA ASN A 343 -20.80 5.09 -3.64
C ASN A 343 -19.85 6.20 -3.17
N PRO A 344 -19.96 7.45 -3.70
CA PRO A 344 -19.07 8.56 -3.34
C PRO A 344 -19.27 9.13 -1.92
N ASP A 345 -20.36 8.78 -1.23
CA ASP A 345 -20.72 9.26 0.11
C ASP A 345 -20.40 8.28 1.23
#